data_AF-A0A1F9FTI3-F1
#
_entry.id   AF-A0A1F9FTI3-F1
#
_cell.length_a   1.000
_cell.length_b   1.000
_cell.length_c   1.000
_cell.angle_alpha   90.00
_cell.angle_beta   90.00
_cell.angle_gamma   90.00
#
_symmetry.space_group_name_H-M   'P 1'
#
loop_
_entity.id
_entity.type
_entity.pdbx_description
1 polymer ?
#
loop_
_entity_poly.entity_id
_entity_poly.type
_entity_poly.pdbx_seq_one_letter_code
_entity_poly.pdbx_strand_id
1 'polypeptide(L)'
;MIKKIPTDRHLSRLYFELRKHGAHCIGEKYRWPYRFRSLEELIALACDMSRYDPRLITILVNFFIEHRNKLNPAQIRSFYSAMKTVQTIAIICEFVRDAGDDELKYFCNYLQAGLAPLPLQFYFYHLSSPGGAIAERTLEASLTQYKRWGFLAREAPRLESDRHASLGKLDLASRRNILRRLLATRKQIKVSDYLEATGHIISRQQALLDLSNSSFAKLAGKGRGSHWIAKKNILQGFLGDMDTRNVRDENDRL
;
A
#
# COMPACT_ATOMS: atom_id res chain seq x y z
N MET A 1 21.39 -9.88 0.24
CA MET A 1 20.78 -8.64 -0.29
C MET A 1 20.75 -8.52 -1.80
N ILE A 2 19.95 -7.57 -2.35
CA ILE A 2 19.75 -7.38 -3.80
C ILE A 2 21.01 -6.84 -4.50
N LYS A 3 21.56 -7.65 -5.41
CA LYS A 3 22.72 -7.31 -6.24
C LYS A 3 22.34 -6.68 -7.59
N LYS A 4 21.16 -7.01 -8.13
CA LYS A 4 20.65 -6.55 -9.42
C LYS A 4 19.13 -6.48 -9.38
N ILE A 5 18.52 -5.67 -10.24
CA ILE A 5 17.06 -5.57 -10.33
C ILE A 5 16.47 -6.98 -10.50
N PRO A 6 15.56 -7.42 -9.61
CA PRO A 6 14.89 -8.71 -9.72
C PRO A 6 14.09 -8.81 -11.03
N THR A 7 14.07 -10.00 -11.61
CA THR A 7 13.20 -10.33 -12.74
C THR A 7 12.03 -11.15 -12.20
N ASP A 8 10.98 -11.35 -13.00
CA ASP A 8 9.84 -12.19 -12.59
C ASP A 8 10.26 -13.60 -12.19
N ARG A 9 11.27 -14.19 -12.86
CA ARG A 9 11.85 -15.48 -12.47
C ARG A 9 12.55 -15.42 -11.11
N HIS A 10 13.23 -14.31 -10.80
CA HIS A 10 13.85 -14.14 -9.47
C HIS A 10 12.79 -13.99 -8.37
N LEU A 11 11.68 -13.29 -8.64
CA LEU A 11 10.56 -13.12 -7.72
C LEU A 11 9.79 -14.44 -7.53
N SER A 12 9.48 -15.16 -8.61
CA SER A 12 8.87 -16.50 -8.55
C SER A 12 9.75 -17.48 -7.75
N ARG A 13 11.07 -17.39 -7.92
CA ARG A 13 12.00 -18.17 -7.12
C ARG A 13 12.01 -17.78 -5.64
N LEU A 14 11.88 -16.50 -5.32
CA LEU A 14 11.73 -16.04 -3.94
C LEU A 14 10.45 -16.62 -3.32
N TYR A 15 9.32 -16.61 -4.03
CA TYR A 15 8.07 -17.23 -3.58
C TYR A 15 8.24 -18.72 -3.30
N PHE A 16 8.97 -19.44 -4.16
CA PHE A 16 9.26 -20.85 -3.93
C PHE A 16 10.05 -21.08 -2.64
N GLU A 17 11.06 -20.25 -2.34
CA GLU A 17 11.83 -20.37 -1.10
C GLU A 17 11.02 -19.96 0.13
N LEU A 18 10.23 -18.88 0.07
CA LEU A 18 9.34 -18.48 1.17
C LEU A 18 8.29 -19.57 1.47
N ARG A 19 7.72 -20.20 0.44
CA ARG A 19 6.74 -21.29 0.59
C ARG A 19 7.30 -22.47 1.38
N LYS A 20 8.57 -22.82 1.20
CA LYS A 20 9.21 -23.90 1.99
C LYS A 20 9.22 -23.64 3.49
N HIS A 21 9.16 -22.36 3.89
CA HIS A 21 9.13 -21.96 5.28
C HIS A 21 7.71 -21.71 5.82
N GLY A 22 6.69 -21.99 5.01
CA GLY A 22 5.27 -21.90 5.39
C GLY A 22 4.56 -20.65 4.90
N ALA A 23 5.20 -19.80 4.07
CA ALA A 23 4.52 -18.65 3.50
C ALA A 23 3.41 -19.05 2.52
N HIS A 24 2.29 -18.34 2.58
CA HIS A 24 1.15 -18.54 1.67
C HIS A 24 1.42 -17.89 0.30
N CYS A 25 2.20 -18.58 -0.53
CA CYS A 25 2.49 -18.13 -1.90
C CYS A 25 2.83 -19.30 -2.82
N ILE A 26 2.72 -19.08 -4.12
CA ILE A 26 3.11 -20.05 -5.15
C ILE A 26 4.26 -19.44 -5.96
N GLY A 27 5.33 -20.22 -6.08
CA GLY A 27 6.51 -19.88 -6.86
C GLY A 27 7.14 -21.12 -7.46
N GLU A 28 8.03 -20.90 -8.41
CA GLU A 28 8.67 -21.97 -9.17
C GLU A 28 10.19 -21.99 -8.95
N LYS A 29 10.78 -23.17 -9.14
CA LYS A 29 12.21 -23.39 -9.01
C LYS A 29 12.95 -22.91 -10.26
N TYR A 30 13.32 -21.62 -10.27
CA TYR A 30 14.24 -21.05 -11.25
C TYR A 30 15.68 -20.94 -10.75
N ARG A 31 16.62 -20.78 -11.69
CA ARG A 31 18.01 -20.40 -11.39
C ARG A 31 18.01 -19.08 -10.62
N TRP A 32 18.72 -19.04 -9.50
CA TRP A 32 18.72 -17.89 -8.60
C TRP A 32 20.14 -17.39 -8.34
N PRO A 33 20.40 -16.07 -8.45
CA PRO A 33 21.71 -15.49 -8.18
C PRO A 33 21.93 -15.18 -6.69
N TYR A 34 20.90 -15.37 -5.86
CA TYR A 34 20.94 -15.09 -4.43
C TYR A 34 21.23 -16.36 -3.65
N ARG A 35 22.00 -16.21 -2.57
CA ARG A 35 22.25 -17.22 -1.56
C ARG A 35 21.82 -16.64 -0.23
N PHE A 36 21.22 -17.47 0.61
CA PHE A 36 20.87 -17.13 1.98
C PHE A 36 21.33 -18.27 2.89
N ARG A 37 21.71 -17.94 4.12
CA ARG A 37 22.20 -18.90 5.13
C ARG A 37 21.20 -19.16 6.24
N SER A 38 20.22 -18.27 6.40
CA SER A 38 19.15 -18.41 7.39
C SER A 38 17.82 -17.89 6.84
N LEU A 39 16.74 -18.22 7.54
CA LEU A 39 15.41 -17.72 7.24
C LEU A 39 15.37 -16.18 7.34
N GLU A 40 16.06 -15.61 8.32
CA GLU A 40 16.15 -14.16 8.54
C GLU A 40 16.81 -13.45 7.36
N GLU A 41 17.85 -14.04 6.76
CA GLU A 41 18.46 -13.49 5.55
C GLU A 41 17.51 -13.57 4.34
N LEU A 42 16.72 -14.65 4.25
CA LEU A 42 15.68 -14.79 3.23
C LEU A 42 14.59 -13.72 3.40
N ILE A 43 14.16 -13.45 4.64
CA ILE A 43 13.19 -12.40 4.96
C ILE A 43 13.75 -11.01 4.65
N ALA A 44 15.00 -10.72 5.03
CA ALA A 44 15.64 -9.45 4.70
C ALA A 44 15.73 -9.25 3.17
N LEU A 45 16.09 -10.30 2.43
CA LEU A 45 16.09 -10.28 0.96
C LEU A 45 14.69 -10.04 0.40
N ALA A 46 13.67 -10.70 0.95
CA ALA A 46 12.29 -10.55 0.53
C ALA A 46 11.76 -9.14 0.78
N CYS A 47 12.15 -8.52 1.91
CA CYS A 47 11.85 -7.13 2.21
C CYS A 47 12.41 -6.21 1.12
N ASP A 48 13.70 -6.30 0.81
CA ASP A 48 14.29 -5.51 -0.28
C ASP A 48 13.59 -5.78 -1.63
N MET A 49 13.21 -7.03 -1.91
CA MET A 49 12.54 -7.40 -3.17
C MET A 49 11.09 -6.93 -3.25
N SER A 50 10.45 -6.66 -2.12
CA SER A 50 9.05 -6.23 -2.08
C SER A 50 8.81 -4.89 -2.76
N ARG A 51 9.86 -4.08 -2.94
CA ARG A 51 9.77 -2.85 -3.75
C ARG A 51 9.57 -3.11 -5.25
N TYR A 52 9.69 -4.36 -5.71
CA TYR A 52 9.52 -4.74 -7.12
C TYR A 52 8.23 -5.52 -7.37
N ASP A 53 7.53 -5.97 -6.32
CA ASP A 53 6.28 -6.72 -6.45
C ASP A 53 5.35 -6.45 -5.26
N PRO A 54 4.17 -5.83 -5.48
CA PRO A 54 3.15 -5.62 -4.46
C PRO A 54 2.78 -6.86 -3.65
N ARG A 55 2.79 -8.04 -4.26
CA ARG A 55 2.37 -9.28 -3.62
C ARG A 55 3.27 -9.65 -2.44
N LEU A 56 4.55 -9.29 -2.50
CA LEU A 56 5.51 -9.60 -1.44
C LEU A 56 5.16 -8.95 -0.12
N ILE A 57 4.58 -7.75 -0.12
CA ILE A 57 4.15 -7.10 1.13
C ILE A 57 3.07 -7.94 1.80
N THR A 58 2.07 -8.40 1.05
CA THR A 58 1.02 -9.30 1.57
C THR A 58 1.60 -10.59 2.12
N ILE A 59 2.51 -11.23 1.37
CA ILE A 59 3.14 -12.48 1.80
C ILE A 59 3.92 -12.28 3.10
N LEU A 60 4.71 -11.20 3.20
CA LEU A 60 5.54 -10.92 4.36
C LEU A 60 4.71 -10.55 5.59
N VAL A 61 3.64 -9.77 5.43
CA VAL A 61 2.74 -9.42 6.53
C VAL A 61 2.07 -10.66 7.11
N ASN A 62 1.49 -11.53 6.27
CA ASN A 62 0.92 -12.79 6.75
C ASN A 62 1.99 -13.68 7.39
N PHE A 63 3.19 -13.75 6.80
CA PHE A 63 4.28 -14.55 7.35
C PHE A 63 4.70 -14.09 8.76
N PHE A 64 4.80 -12.78 9.00
CA PHE A 64 5.12 -12.25 10.32
C PHE A 64 4.01 -12.52 11.34
N ILE A 65 2.74 -12.48 10.93
CA ILE A 65 1.62 -12.79 11.83
C ILE A 65 1.64 -14.27 12.23
N GLU A 66 1.81 -15.17 11.27
CA GLU A 66 1.68 -16.61 11.47
C GLU A 66 2.95 -17.30 12.00
N HIS A 67 4.14 -16.84 11.59
CA HIS A 67 5.40 -17.56 11.80
C HIS A 67 6.43 -16.74 12.60
N ARG A 68 6.00 -15.72 13.37
CA ARG A 68 6.91 -14.90 14.20
C ARG A 68 7.84 -15.71 15.11
N ASN A 69 7.32 -16.82 15.65
CA ASN A 69 8.04 -17.70 16.58
C ASN A 69 9.20 -18.45 15.91
N LYS A 70 9.24 -18.51 14.57
CA LYS A 70 10.36 -19.07 13.80
C LYS A 70 11.45 -18.05 13.50
N LEU A 71 11.24 -16.77 13.82
CA LEU A 71 12.13 -15.68 13.46
C LEU A 71 12.90 -15.19 14.68
N ASN A 72 14.20 -15.02 14.52
CA ASN A 72 15.02 -14.31 15.49
C ASN A 72 15.14 -12.82 15.09
N PRO A 73 14.51 -11.88 15.83
CA PRO A 73 14.51 -10.48 15.44
C PRO A 73 15.91 -9.85 15.50
N ALA A 74 16.80 -10.30 16.37
CA ALA A 74 18.18 -9.83 16.43
C ALA A 74 18.98 -10.27 15.19
N GLN A 75 18.74 -11.48 14.70
CA GLN A 75 19.35 -11.95 13.46
C GLN A 75 18.82 -11.19 12.24
N ILE A 76 17.53 -10.87 12.17
CA ILE A 76 16.99 -9.99 11.11
C ILE A 76 17.72 -8.64 11.11
N ARG A 77 17.89 -8.02 12.29
CA ARG A 77 18.64 -6.75 12.44
C ARG A 77 20.09 -6.84 11.97
N SER A 78 20.73 -7.99 12.14
CA SER A 78 22.12 -8.19 11.70
C SER A 78 22.31 -7.98 10.18
N PHE A 79 21.24 -8.11 9.40
CA PHE A 79 21.24 -7.91 7.96
C PHE A 79 20.94 -6.46 7.52
N TYR A 80 20.60 -5.55 8.43
CA TYR A 80 20.19 -4.18 8.08
C TYR A 80 21.26 -3.40 7.32
N SER A 81 22.52 -3.55 7.70
CA SER A 81 23.64 -2.86 7.06
C SER A 81 23.82 -3.21 5.59
N ALA A 82 23.38 -4.41 5.19
CA ALA A 82 23.47 -4.84 3.82
C ALA A 82 22.20 -4.51 3.01
N MET A 83 21.07 -4.14 3.65
CA MET A 83 19.79 -3.83 3.02
C MET A 83 19.81 -2.49 2.32
N LYS A 84 19.20 -2.40 1.14
CA LYS A 84 19.04 -1.11 0.46
C LYS A 84 17.98 -0.24 1.13
N THR A 85 16.95 -0.85 1.70
CA THR A 85 15.83 -0.09 2.30
C THR A 85 15.31 -0.83 3.53
N VAL A 86 15.98 -0.62 4.67
CA VAL A 86 15.60 -1.22 5.95
C VAL A 86 14.19 -0.81 6.39
N GLN A 87 13.75 0.40 5.99
CA GLN A 87 12.42 0.93 6.27
C GLN A 87 11.27 0.05 5.77
N THR A 88 11.51 -0.84 4.80
CA THR A 88 10.52 -1.84 4.40
C THR A 88 10.12 -2.74 5.57
N ILE A 89 11.06 -3.16 6.42
CA ILE A 89 10.75 -3.95 7.62
C ILE A 89 9.85 -3.16 8.54
N ALA A 90 10.14 -1.86 8.67
CA ALA A 90 9.34 -0.98 9.49
C ALA A 90 7.91 -0.82 8.95
N ILE A 91 7.74 -0.71 7.62
CA ILE A 91 6.42 -0.70 6.97
C ILE A 91 5.65 -2.00 7.23
N ILE A 92 6.29 -3.16 7.05
CA ILE A 92 5.68 -4.46 7.35
C ILE A 92 5.23 -4.50 8.81
N CYS A 93 6.09 -4.06 9.74
CA CYS A 93 5.77 -3.97 11.15
C CYS A 93 4.58 -3.04 11.47
N GLU A 94 4.38 -1.95 10.72
CA GLU A 94 3.19 -1.10 10.88
C GLU A 94 1.90 -1.85 10.51
N PHE A 95 1.90 -2.60 9.41
CA PHE A 95 0.72 -3.39 9.01
C PHE A 95 0.46 -4.55 9.97
N VAL A 96 1.52 -5.23 10.38
CA VAL A 96 1.46 -6.37 11.29
C VAL A 96 0.94 -5.94 12.67
N ARG A 97 1.39 -4.79 13.19
CA ARG A 97 0.92 -4.23 14.47
C ARG A 97 -0.59 -4.00 14.51
N ASP A 98 -1.17 -3.58 13.39
CA ASP A 98 -2.61 -3.31 13.30
C ASP A 98 -3.46 -4.58 13.37
N ALA A 99 -2.88 -5.75 13.07
CA ALA A 99 -3.57 -7.05 13.05
C ALA A 99 -3.17 -8.00 14.20
N GLY A 100 -2.09 -7.71 14.92
CA GLY A 100 -1.43 -8.65 15.84
C GLY A 100 -1.73 -8.48 17.32
N ASP A 101 -1.22 -9.42 18.11
CA ASP A 101 -1.19 -9.41 19.58
C ASP A 101 -0.05 -8.54 20.15
N ASP A 102 0.01 -8.39 21.47
CA ASP A 102 1.02 -7.55 22.13
C ASP A 102 2.45 -8.06 21.97
N GLU A 103 2.67 -9.38 21.92
CA GLU A 103 4.00 -9.95 21.63
C GLU A 103 4.51 -9.51 20.27
N LEU A 104 3.64 -9.55 19.26
CA LEU A 104 3.97 -9.10 17.93
C LEU A 104 4.27 -7.60 17.89
N LYS A 105 3.62 -6.80 18.74
CA LYS A 105 3.97 -5.38 18.93
C LYS A 105 5.39 -5.22 19.47
N TYR A 106 5.80 -6.00 20.46
CA TYR A 106 7.17 -5.95 20.99
C TYR A 106 8.20 -6.37 19.95
N PHE A 107 7.93 -7.44 19.20
CA PHE A 107 8.76 -7.89 18.09
C PHE A 107 8.94 -6.79 17.04
N CYS A 108 7.85 -6.16 16.61
CA CYS A 108 7.85 -5.05 15.67
C CYS A 108 8.58 -3.80 16.21
N ASN A 109 8.34 -3.44 17.47
CA ASN A 109 9.01 -2.31 18.11
C ASN A 109 10.53 -2.52 18.15
N TYR A 110 10.97 -3.74 18.47
CA TYR A 110 12.38 -4.09 18.47
C TYR A 110 12.99 -3.98 17.06
N LEU A 111 12.31 -4.45 16.02
CA LEU A 111 12.82 -4.31 14.65
C LEU A 111 12.88 -2.86 14.17
N GLN A 112 11.94 -2.02 14.61
CA GLN A 112 11.86 -0.61 14.22
C GLN A 112 12.81 0.31 15.02
N ALA A 113 13.27 -0.12 16.19
CA ALA A 113 14.07 0.71 17.08
C ALA A 113 15.37 1.20 16.42
N GLY A 114 15.55 2.53 16.38
CA GLY A 114 16.70 3.20 15.79
C GLY A 114 16.60 3.48 14.29
N LEU A 115 15.50 3.11 13.63
CA LEU A 115 15.28 3.47 12.23
C LEU A 115 14.68 4.87 12.11
N ALA A 116 15.16 5.63 11.14
CA ALA A 116 14.62 6.92 10.75
C ALA A 116 13.82 6.81 9.44
N PRO A 117 12.77 7.65 9.25
CA PRO A 117 12.08 7.73 7.97
C PRO A 117 13.02 8.28 6.88
N LEU A 118 12.78 7.87 5.64
CA LEU A 118 13.49 8.41 4.48
C LEU A 118 12.81 9.66 3.93
N PRO A 119 13.49 10.44 3.08
CA PRO A 119 12.83 11.42 2.22
C PRO A 119 11.72 10.77 1.40
N LEU A 120 10.63 11.51 1.20
CA LEU A 120 9.42 11.02 0.56
C LEU A 120 9.70 10.53 -0.87
N GLN A 121 9.38 9.27 -1.15
CA GLN A 121 9.59 8.64 -2.45
C GLN A 121 8.52 7.57 -2.73
N PHE A 122 8.39 7.13 -3.98
CA PHE A 122 7.53 5.97 -4.27
C PHE A 122 8.12 4.68 -3.69
N TYR A 123 7.25 3.86 -3.10
CA TYR A 123 7.68 2.58 -2.55
C TYR A 123 8.11 1.61 -3.64
N PHE A 124 7.23 1.40 -4.61
CA PHE A 124 7.45 0.45 -5.68
C PHE A 124 8.23 1.06 -6.83
N TYR A 125 9.21 0.31 -7.33
CA TYR A 125 9.92 0.65 -8.56
C TYR A 125 9.08 0.26 -9.78
N HIS A 126 9.08 1.13 -10.78
CA HIS A 126 8.53 0.88 -12.13
C HIS A 126 7.03 0.52 -12.22
N LEU A 127 6.25 0.58 -11.13
CA LEU A 127 4.79 0.41 -11.21
C LEU A 127 4.07 1.61 -11.84
N SER A 128 4.72 2.77 -11.88
CA SER A 128 4.16 3.99 -12.46
C SER A 128 5.25 4.84 -13.08
N SER A 129 4.99 5.34 -14.29
CA SER A 129 5.79 6.42 -14.87
C SER A 129 5.64 7.69 -14.02
N PRO A 130 6.72 8.42 -13.73
CA PRO A 130 6.65 9.72 -13.06
C PRO A 130 5.68 10.65 -13.80
N GLY A 131 4.84 11.39 -13.06
CA GLY A 131 3.82 12.28 -13.62
C GLY A 131 2.61 11.58 -14.25
N GLY A 132 2.58 10.25 -14.34
CA GLY A 132 1.43 9.52 -14.86
C GLY A 132 0.25 9.48 -13.88
N ALA A 133 -0.96 9.20 -14.39
CA ALA A 133 -2.18 9.12 -13.59
C ALA A 133 -2.08 8.12 -12.42
N ILE A 134 -1.30 7.05 -12.54
CA ILE A 134 -1.07 6.09 -11.44
C ILE A 134 -0.22 6.73 -10.34
N ALA A 135 0.82 7.50 -10.70
CA ALA A 135 1.69 8.18 -9.75
C ALA A 135 0.92 9.25 -8.97
N GLU A 136 0.11 10.06 -9.66
CA GLU A 136 -0.79 11.04 -9.03
C GLU A 136 -1.76 10.36 -8.05
N ARG A 137 -2.44 9.28 -8.49
CA ARG A 137 -3.34 8.52 -7.62
C ARG A 137 -2.61 8.02 -6.38
N THR A 138 -1.38 7.54 -6.52
CA THR A 138 -0.56 7.06 -5.42
C THR A 138 -0.18 8.17 -4.45
N LEU A 139 0.17 9.35 -4.94
CA LEU A 139 0.46 10.52 -4.11
C LEU A 139 -0.79 10.95 -3.32
N GLU A 140 -1.95 10.98 -3.98
CA GLU A 140 -3.22 11.38 -3.36
C GLU A 140 -3.71 10.40 -2.30
N ALA A 141 -3.54 9.10 -2.52
CA ALA A 141 -4.21 8.05 -1.74
C ALA A 141 -3.24 7.09 -1.01
N SER A 142 -2.00 7.50 -0.79
CA SER A 142 -1.00 6.66 -0.09
C SER A 142 -1.44 6.33 1.35
N LEU A 143 -1.15 5.11 1.79
CA LEU A 143 -1.46 4.64 3.14
C LEU A 143 -0.50 5.23 4.17
N THR A 144 -1.01 5.47 5.38
CA THR A 144 -0.25 6.06 6.49
C THR A 144 0.98 5.23 6.86
N GLN A 145 0.88 3.90 6.77
CA GLN A 145 1.98 2.96 7.04
C GLN A 145 3.20 3.24 6.16
N TYR A 146 2.99 3.52 4.86
CA TYR A 146 4.07 3.91 3.96
C TYR A 146 4.57 5.33 4.25
N LYS A 147 3.64 6.30 4.40
CA LYS A 147 4.00 7.72 4.61
C LYS A 147 4.88 7.92 5.83
N ARG A 148 4.59 7.21 6.92
CA ARG A 148 5.34 7.27 8.19
C ARG A 148 6.84 6.99 8.01
N TRP A 149 7.20 6.20 7.00
CA TRP A 149 8.57 5.76 6.74
C TRP A 149 9.19 6.40 5.50
N GLY A 150 8.56 7.44 4.94
CA GLY A 150 9.07 8.16 3.77
C GLY A 150 8.60 7.59 2.43
N PHE A 151 7.51 6.83 2.40
CA PHE A 151 7.07 6.15 1.18
C PHE A 151 5.66 6.50 0.74
N LEU A 152 5.45 6.40 -0.58
CA LEU A 152 4.15 6.54 -1.24
C LEU A 152 3.76 5.19 -1.88
N ALA A 153 2.68 4.59 -1.38
CA ALA A 153 2.04 3.39 -1.94
C ALA A 153 0.62 3.24 -1.40
N ARG A 154 -0.23 2.57 -2.17
CA ARG A 154 -1.66 2.38 -1.88
C ARG A 154 -2.02 0.93 -1.58
N GLU A 155 -1.08 0.04 -1.84
CA GLU A 155 -1.23 -1.40 -1.79
C GLU A 155 -1.39 -1.85 -0.34
N ALA A 156 -2.63 -2.18 0.01
CA ALA A 156 -2.97 -2.74 1.31
C ALA A 156 -2.73 -4.26 1.32
N PRO A 157 -1.93 -4.80 2.26
CA PRO A 157 -1.87 -6.23 2.49
C PRO A 157 -3.26 -6.78 2.85
N ARG A 158 -3.56 -8.01 2.40
CA ARG A 158 -4.78 -8.74 2.77
C ARG A 158 -4.44 -9.88 3.71
N LEU A 159 -5.28 -10.10 4.72
CA LEU A 159 -5.14 -11.25 5.60
C LEU A 159 -5.74 -12.50 4.95
N GLU A 160 -5.05 -13.63 5.05
CA GLU A 160 -5.58 -14.91 4.55
C GLU A 160 -6.76 -15.42 5.38
N SER A 161 -6.74 -15.17 6.69
CA SER A 161 -7.82 -15.56 7.62
C SER A 161 -9.11 -14.76 7.42
N ASP A 162 -9.02 -13.55 6.85
CA ASP A 162 -10.16 -12.69 6.56
C ASP A 162 -10.00 -12.04 5.18
N ARG A 163 -10.60 -12.67 4.17
CA ARG A 163 -10.56 -12.24 2.77
C ARG A 163 -11.14 -10.83 2.53
N HIS A 164 -11.88 -10.29 3.49
CA HIS A 164 -12.49 -8.97 3.39
C HIS A 164 -11.71 -7.89 4.15
N ALA A 165 -10.77 -8.27 5.03
CA ALA A 165 -9.94 -7.33 5.78
C ALA A 165 -8.69 -6.96 4.98
N SER A 166 -8.74 -5.79 4.35
CA SER A 166 -7.54 -5.08 3.90
C SER A 166 -6.90 -4.36 5.09
N LEU A 167 -5.61 -4.56 5.31
CA LEU A 167 -4.85 -3.84 6.33
C LEU A 167 -4.41 -2.48 5.81
N GLY A 168 -4.58 -1.45 6.62
CA GLY A 168 -4.14 -0.12 6.23
C GLY A 168 -4.87 0.98 6.95
N LYS A 169 -4.32 2.19 6.87
CA LYS A 169 -4.96 3.41 7.35
C LYS A 169 -4.81 4.48 6.29
N LEU A 170 -5.91 5.20 6.05
CA LEU A 170 -5.94 6.38 5.20
C LEU A 170 -6.14 7.61 6.08
N ASP A 171 -5.25 8.59 5.94
CA ASP A 171 -5.44 9.89 6.57
C ASP A 171 -6.62 10.66 5.93
N LEU A 172 -7.07 11.72 6.63
CA LEU A 172 -8.21 12.51 6.19
C LEU A 172 -7.99 13.13 4.80
N ALA A 173 -6.77 13.57 4.49
CA ALA A 173 -6.48 14.20 3.20
C ALA A 173 -6.63 13.18 2.06
N SER A 174 -6.07 11.99 2.23
CA SER A 174 -6.18 10.90 1.27
C SER A 174 -7.61 10.43 1.07
N ARG A 175 -8.39 10.28 2.15
CA ARG A 175 -9.83 9.96 2.05
C ARG A 175 -10.60 11.02 1.26
N ARG A 176 -10.37 12.31 1.56
CA ARG A 176 -11.01 13.42 0.85
C ARG A 176 -10.63 13.44 -0.64
N ASN A 177 -9.38 13.16 -0.99
CA ASN A 177 -8.92 13.15 -2.38
C ASN A 177 -9.57 11.99 -3.16
N ILE A 178 -9.64 10.79 -2.57
CA ILE A 178 -10.36 9.64 -3.16
C ILE A 178 -11.83 10.00 -3.41
N LEU A 179 -12.50 10.57 -2.41
CA LEU A 179 -13.91 10.93 -2.52
C LEU A 179 -14.16 12.01 -3.58
N ARG A 180 -13.31 13.05 -3.64
CA ARG A 180 -13.40 14.10 -4.67
C ARG A 180 -13.31 13.51 -6.07
N ARG A 181 -12.30 12.67 -6.30
CA ARG A 181 -12.09 12.02 -7.59
C ARG A 181 -13.27 11.15 -7.98
N LEU A 182 -13.78 10.34 -7.04
CA LEU A 182 -14.94 9.47 -7.28
C LEU A 182 -16.19 10.26 -7.69
N LEU A 183 -16.45 11.39 -7.02
CA LEU A 183 -17.56 12.30 -7.33
C LEU A 183 -17.37 13.07 -8.63
N ALA A 184 -16.14 13.34 -9.05
CA ALA A 184 -15.86 13.98 -10.33
C ALA A 184 -16.08 13.03 -11.50
N THR A 185 -15.75 11.74 -11.34
CA THR A 185 -15.89 10.73 -12.40
C THR A 185 -17.30 10.16 -12.51
N ARG A 186 -18.05 10.08 -11.40
CA ARG A 186 -19.39 9.50 -11.38
C ARG A 186 -20.47 10.54 -11.09
N LYS A 187 -21.56 10.50 -11.88
CA LYS A 187 -22.73 11.37 -11.65
C LYS A 187 -23.37 11.16 -10.28
N GLN A 188 -23.37 9.92 -9.80
CA GLN A 188 -23.91 9.52 -8.50
C GLN A 188 -23.04 8.42 -7.89
N ILE A 189 -22.90 8.44 -6.57
CA ILE A 189 -22.13 7.46 -5.81
C ILE A 189 -22.95 6.92 -4.64
N LYS A 190 -22.83 5.63 -4.37
CA LYS A 190 -23.33 4.96 -3.16
C LYS A 190 -22.19 4.81 -2.15
N VAL A 191 -22.53 4.46 -0.91
CA VAL A 191 -21.50 4.15 0.11
C VAL A 191 -20.61 2.97 -0.33
N SER A 192 -21.18 1.97 -1.01
CA SER A 192 -20.43 0.83 -1.54
C SER A 192 -19.35 1.26 -2.53
N ASP A 193 -19.64 2.23 -3.39
CA ASP A 193 -18.68 2.74 -4.38
C ASP A 193 -17.49 3.42 -3.68
N TYR A 194 -17.75 4.14 -2.58
CA TYR A 194 -16.69 4.77 -1.80
C TYR A 194 -15.86 3.75 -1.02
N LEU A 195 -16.51 2.73 -0.43
CA LEU A 195 -15.81 1.63 0.22
C LEU A 195 -14.89 0.89 -0.77
N GLU A 196 -15.39 0.57 -1.96
CA GLU A 196 -14.61 -0.04 -3.03
C GLU A 196 -13.43 0.85 -3.46
N ALA A 197 -13.65 2.15 -3.65
CA ALA A 197 -12.61 3.11 -4.02
C ALA A 197 -11.50 3.25 -2.95
N THR A 198 -11.83 2.99 -1.69
CA THR A 198 -10.87 2.94 -0.57
C THR A 198 -10.29 1.54 -0.32
N GLY A 199 -10.61 0.55 -1.16
CA GLY A 199 -10.15 -0.83 -0.99
C GLY A 199 -10.66 -1.49 0.30
N HIS A 200 -11.82 -1.06 0.81
CA HIS A 200 -12.41 -1.49 2.07
C HIS A 200 -11.57 -1.22 3.33
N ILE A 201 -10.59 -0.32 3.26
CA ILE A 201 -9.74 0.07 4.41
C ILE A 201 -10.55 0.81 5.50
N ILE A 202 -11.60 1.54 5.11
CA ILE A 202 -12.42 2.29 6.06
C ILE A 202 -13.72 1.56 6.37
N SER A 203 -14.23 1.75 7.58
CA SER A 203 -15.52 1.20 7.98
C SER A 203 -16.66 1.90 7.26
N ARG A 204 -17.80 1.20 7.16
CA ARG A 204 -19.04 1.77 6.62
C ARG A 204 -19.49 3.03 7.39
N GLN A 205 -19.27 3.07 8.69
CA GLN A 205 -19.59 4.24 9.53
C GLN A 205 -18.70 5.43 9.17
N GLN A 206 -17.39 5.21 9.02
CA GLN A 206 -16.48 6.27 8.60
C GLN A 206 -16.82 6.77 7.19
N ALA A 207 -17.17 5.88 6.26
CA ALA A 207 -17.59 6.25 4.92
C ALA A 207 -18.84 7.16 4.92
N LEU A 208 -19.83 6.86 5.77
CA LEU A 208 -21.01 7.70 5.96
C LEU A 208 -20.67 9.07 6.57
N LEU A 209 -19.78 9.09 7.57
CA LEU A 209 -19.32 10.34 8.19
C LEU A 209 -18.59 11.22 7.18
N ASP A 210 -17.67 10.65 6.40
CA ASP A 210 -16.95 11.37 5.34
C ASP A 210 -17.92 11.93 4.28
N LEU A 211 -18.93 11.16 3.87
CA LEU A 211 -19.93 11.59 2.88
C LEU A 211 -20.87 12.68 3.39
N SER A 212 -21.32 12.57 4.65
CA SER A 212 -22.24 13.52 5.27
C SER A 212 -21.57 14.85 5.63
N ASN A 213 -20.34 14.80 6.13
CA ASN A 213 -19.55 15.98 6.50
C ASN A 213 -18.75 16.56 5.33
N SER A 214 -18.86 15.98 4.13
CA SER A 214 -18.16 16.49 2.96
C SER A 214 -18.71 17.86 2.56
N SER A 215 -17.81 18.83 2.42
CA SER A 215 -18.17 20.13 1.85
C SER A 215 -18.60 20.02 0.39
N PHE A 216 -18.32 18.90 -0.29
CA PHE A 216 -18.41 18.73 -1.74
C PHE A 216 -19.39 17.66 -2.22
N ALA A 217 -19.95 16.86 -1.32
CA ALA A 217 -21.00 15.89 -1.61
C ALA A 217 -22.35 16.38 -1.06
N LYS A 218 -23.45 16.08 -1.75
CA LYS A 218 -24.81 16.26 -1.21
C LYS A 218 -25.62 14.98 -1.38
N LEU A 219 -26.44 14.66 -0.38
CA LEU A 219 -27.36 13.54 -0.43
C LEU A 219 -28.51 13.86 -1.39
N ALA A 220 -28.69 13.04 -2.44
CA ALA A 220 -29.74 13.24 -3.45
C ALA A 220 -30.90 12.25 -3.30
N GLY A 221 -30.64 11.03 -2.80
CA GLY A 221 -31.67 10.04 -2.47
C GLY A 221 -31.54 9.54 -1.04
N LYS A 222 -32.67 9.32 -0.35
CA LYS A 222 -32.74 8.74 1.02
C LYS A 222 -33.30 7.31 0.97
N GLY A 223 -32.96 6.47 1.96
CA GLY A 223 -33.50 5.11 2.11
C GLY A 223 -32.65 4.02 1.42
N ARG A 224 -33.30 2.92 0.97
CA ARG A 224 -32.61 1.74 0.37
C ARG A 224 -31.78 2.05 -0.88
N GLY A 225 -32.00 3.20 -1.53
CA GLY A 225 -31.24 3.71 -2.67
C GLY A 225 -30.39 4.95 -2.37
N SER A 226 -29.92 5.12 -1.12
CA SER A 226 -29.20 6.32 -0.72
C SER A 226 -27.96 6.56 -1.60
N HIS A 227 -27.89 7.74 -2.20
CA HIS A 227 -26.80 8.13 -3.09
C HIS A 227 -26.46 9.62 -2.95
N TRP A 228 -25.20 9.92 -3.22
CA TRP A 228 -24.61 11.24 -3.15
C TRP A 228 -24.19 11.70 -4.54
N ILE A 229 -24.32 13.00 -4.77
CA ILE A 229 -23.85 13.66 -5.99
C ILE A 229 -22.93 14.82 -5.64
N ALA A 230 -22.09 15.23 -6.59
CA ALA A 230 -21.25 16.41 -6.42
C ALA A 230 -22.11 17.67 -6.24
N LYS A 231 -21.66 18.60 -5.38
CA LYS A 231 -22.25 19.95 -5.33
C LYS A 231 -21.84 20.73 -6.58
N LYS A 232 -22.76 21.50 -7.17
CA LYS A 232 -22.56 22.25 -8.44
C LYS A 232 -21.31 23.13 -8.43
N ASN A 233 -20.96 23.74 -7.30
CA ASN A 233 -19.84 24.70 -7.19
C ASN A 233 -18.44 24.07 -7.33
N ILE A 234 -18.34 22.75 -7.49
CA ILE A 234 -17.05 22.05 -7.50
C ILE A 234 -16.72 21.48 -8.87
N LEU A 235 -17.74 21.22 -9.69
CA LEU A 235 -17.52 20.80 -11.08
C LEU A 235 -16.87 21.92 -11.90
N GLN A 236 -17.11 23.19 -11.59
CA GLN A 236 -16.50 24.33 -12.30
C GLN A 236 -14.99 24.50 -12.03
N GLY A 237 -14.53 24.30 -10.79
CA GLY A 237 -13.09 24.31 -10.50
C GLY A 237 -12.36 23.08 -11.05
N PHE A 238 -13.05 21.93 -11.14
CA PHE A 238 -12.45 20.66 -11.55
C PHE A 238 -12.40 20.47 -13.08
N LEU A 239 -13.42 20.92 -13.81
CA LEU A 239 -13.41 20.94 -15.28
C LEU A 239 -12.46 22.02 -15.80
N GLY A 240 -12.41 23.20 -15.18
CA GLY A 240 -11.43 24.24 -15.55
C GLY A 240 -9.98 23.80 -15.35
N ASP A 241 -9.68 23.06 -14.29
CA ASP A 241 -8.36 22.51 -14.03
C ASP A 241 -8.01 21.29 -14.91
N MET A 242 -9.00 20.54 -15.42
CA MET A 242 -8.75 19.45 -16.39
C MET A 242 -8.65 19.95 -17.84
N ASP A 243 -9.51 20.88 -18.25
CA ASP A 243 -9.50 21.46 -19.60
C ASP A 243 -8.25 22.30 -19.86
N THR A 244 -7.74 23.03 -18.86
CA THR A 244 -6.47 23.76 -19.00
C THR A 244 -5.23 22.86 -19.09
N ARG A 245 -5.34 21.59 -18.72
CA ARG A 245 -4.24 20.61 -18.79
C ARG A 245 -4.19 19.86 -20.11
N ASN A 246 -5.33 19.58 -20.75
CA ASN A 246 -5.34 19.02 -22.11
C ASN A 246 -4.89 20.03 -23.18
N VAL A 247 -5.08 21.33 -22.95
CA VAL A 247 -4.68 22.39 -23.91
C VAL A 247 -3.15 22.63 -23.92
N ARG A 248 -2.41 22.24 -22.87
CA ARG A 248 -0.95 22.40 -22.84
C ARG A 248 -0.20 21.31 -23.63
N ASP A 249 -0.75 20.11 -23.74
CA ASP A 249 -0.11 19.01 -24.50
C ASP A 249 -0.23 19.16 -26.04
N GLU A 250 -1.16 19.97 -26.53
CA GLU A 250 -1.31 20.23 -27.98
C GLU A 250 -0.47 21.41 -28.49
N ASN A 251 -0.11 22.37 -27.64
CA ASN A 251 0.67 23.55 -28.04
C ASN A 251 2.19 23.34 -28.00
N ASP A 252 2.70 22.26 -27.40
CA ASP A 252 4.13 21.89 -27.40
C ASP A 252 4.49 20.91 -28.54
N ARG A 253 3.60 20.72 -29.52
CA ARG A 253 3.83 19.89 -30.72
C ARG A 253 3.72 20.65 -32.05
N LEU A 254 3.87 21.97 -32.04
CA LEU A 254 3.99 22.80 -33.25
C LEU A 254 5.34 23.50 -33.30
#